data_AF-A0A0G8EFD1-F1
#
_entry.id   AF-A0A0G8EFD1-F1
#
_cell.length_a   1.000
_cell.length_b   1.000
_cell.length_c   1.000
_cell.angle_alpha   90.00
_cell.angle_beta   90.00
_cell.angle_gamma   90.00
#
_symmetry.space_group_name_H-M   'P 1'
#
loop_
_entity.id
_entity.type
_entity.pdbx_description
1 polymer ?
#
loop_
_entity_poly.entity_id
_entity_poly.type
_entity_poly.pdbx_seq_one_letter_code
_entity_poly.pdbx_strand_id
1 'polypeptide(L)'
;MINNQNTCYDFTKQTIEQFTYPVQQPYSNFYNQPQNINYYSHNPQYNARYPHPSNIVNDFSNYYPYYQNYAYPSSNQKNYIDNIPINSEIFRNINVSYSNLFRTISDYAAANNFAGGLPTFWIEKDPHSPYSYYEVILINPQYGVKDDLKDLDPSPKNFAVHIRNVNNVLGEDPRYLGGFPNFHVSSSGNRFGVTRLFPNAGIKKFVLDYEDLGIIEPETDENLMKRVQIYAKSQGFSAGFPTFRHKPGQHEVILLHSNAVTVRREKFPL
;
A
#
# COMPACT_ATOMS: atom_id res chain seq x y z
N MET A 1 -65.02 -36.15 30.89
CA MET A 1 -65.37 -35.98 29.46
C MET A 1 -64.73 -34.68 28.99
N ILE A 2 -63.74 -34.60 28.11
CA ILE A 2 -63.05 -35.53 27.20
C ILE A 2 -61.57 -35.05 27.09
N ASN A 3 -60.68 -36.01 26.86
CA ASN A 3 -59.24 -35.91 26.60
C ASN A 3 -58.86 -35.05 25.37
N ASN A 4 -57.59 -34.65 25.28
CA ASN A 4 -56.70 -34.79 24.10
C ASN A 4 -55.33 -34.18 24.46
N GLN A 5 -54.35 -34.97 24.92
CA GLN A 5 -53.34 -35.72 24.14
C GLN A 5 -52.50 -34.89 23.15
N ASN A 6 -51.25 -34.64 23.58
CA ASN A 6 -49.98 -34.81 22.88
C ASN A 6 -50.01 -34.96 21.35
N THR A 7 -49.24 -34.11 20.66
CA THR A 7 -48.39 -34.56 19.56
C THR A 7 -47.07 -33.77 19.57
N CYS A 8 -46.02 -34.46 20.02
CA CYS A 8 -44.62 -34.13 19.81
C CYS A 8 -44.32 -34.48 18.34
N TYR A 9 -43.90 -33.51 17.53
CA TYR A 9 -43.40 -33.79 16.18
C TYR A 9 -41.89 -34.01 16.24
N ASP A 10 -41.55 -35.29 16.23
CA ASP A 10 -40.24 -35.88 16.04
C ASP A 10 -39.86 -35.69 14.56
N PHE A 11 -38.98 -34.74 14.25
CA PHE A 11 -38.37 -34.66 12.93
C PHE A 11 -37.11 -35.53 12.91
N THR A 12 -37.33 -36.68 12.31
CA THR A 12 -36.39 -37.74 12.00
C THR A 12 -35.11 -37.25 11.33
N LYS A 13 -34.01 -37.83 11.82
CA LYS A 13 -32.68 -37.94 11.21
C LYS A 13 -32.72 -37.89 9.68
N GLN A 14 -32.17 -36.83 9.10
CA GLN A 14 -31.65 -36.88 7.74
C GLN A 14 -30.32 -37.64 7.74
N THR A 15 -30.34 -38.82 7.14
CA THR A 15 -29.17 -39.60 6.74
C THR A 15 -28.40 -38.79 5.70
N ILE A 16 -27.23 -38.26 6.07
CA ILE A 16 -26.27 -37.71 5.11
C ILE A 16 -25.59 -38.90 4.45
N GLU A 17 -25.92 -39.16 3.19
CA GLU A 17 -25.14 -40.07 2.34
C GLU A 17 -23.71 -39.52 2.22
N GLN A 18 -22.76 -40.27 2.78
CA GLN A 18 -21.34 -39.99 2.67
C GLN A 18 -20.89 -40.30 1.25
N PHE A 19 -20.63 -39.27 0.44
CA PHE A 19 -19.86 -39.41 -0.78
C PHE A 19 -18.40 -39.71 -0.41
N THR A 20 -18.03 -40.99 -0.45
CA THR A 20 -16.65 -41.46 -0.38
C THR A 20 -16.04 -41.37 -1.77
N TYR A 21 -15.11 -40.44 -1.99
CA TYR A 21 -14.21 -40.50 -3.15
C TYR A 21 -12.88 -41.11 -2.71
N PRO A 22 -12.31 -42.05 -3.48
CA PRO A 22 -11.05 -42.69 -3.10
C PRO A 22 -9.88 -41.70 -3.20
N VAL A 23 -9.16 -41.60 -2.10
CA VAL A 23 -7.85 -40.97 -1.99
C VAL A 23 -6.84 -41.81 -2.78
N GLN A 24 -6.24 -41.23 -3.82
CA GLN A 24 -4.96 -41.69 -4.36
C GLN A 24 -3.88 -40.67 -4.02
N GLN A 25 -3.07 -40.99 -3.01
CA GLN A 25 -1.76 -40.38 -2.82
C GLN A 25 -0.75 -41.05 -3.75
N PRO A 26 0.23 -40.30 -4.25
CA PRO A 26 1.58 -40.80 -4.33
C PRO A 26 2.43 -40.09 -3.28
N TYR A 27 2.90 -40.88 -2.31
CA TYR A 27 4.04 -40.56 -1.47
C TYR A 27 5.26 -40.25 -2.36
N SER A 28 5.88 -39.09 -2.15
CA SER A 28 7.34 -38.99 -2.27
C SER A 28 7.85 -38.03 -1.20
N ASN A 29 8.37 -38.63 -0.12
CA ASN A 29 9.15 -37.94 0.90
C ASN A 29 10.57 -37.76 0.37
N PHE A 30 11.00 -36.52 0.16
CA PHE A 30 12.40 -36.14 0.34
C PHE A 30 12.47 -34.85 1.17
N TYR A 31 13.34 -34.90 2.16
CA TYR A 31 13.54 -33.96 3.26
C TYR A 31 13.78 -32.50 2.86
N ASN A 32 13.15 -31.59 3.63
CA ASN A 32 13.63 -30.31 4.16
C ASN A 32 14.75 -29.55 3.42
N GLN A 33 14.41 -28.37 2.87
CA GLN A 33 14.93 -27.05 3.30
C GLN A 33 14.00 -25.93 2.80
N PRO A 34 13.66 -24.90 3.62
CA PRO A 34 12.94 -23.73 3.13
C PRO A 34 13.91 -22.86 2.32
N GLN A 35 13.91 -23.03 1.00
CA GLN A 35 14.59 -22.11 0.09
C GLN A 35 13.79 -20.81 0.06
N ASN A 36 14.40 -19.79 0.67
CA ASN A 36 13.95 -18.42 0.74
C ASN A 36 14.05 -17.79 -0.67
N ILE A 37 13.01 -17.95 -1.48
CA ILE A 37 12.95 -17.37 -2.84
C ILE A 37 12.60 -15.88 -2.72
N ASN A 38 13.57 -15.07 -2.32
CA ASN A 38 13.69 -13.64 -2.65
C ASN A 38 15.11 -13.11 -2.36
N TYR A 39 16.11 -13.96 -2.60
CA TYR A 39 17.49 -13.52 -2.77
C TYR A 39 17.73 -13.25 -4.26
N TYR A 40 17.61 -12.00 -4.68
CA TYR A 40 18.07 -11.62 -6.02
C TYR A 40 19.61 -11.62 -6.00
N SER A 41 20.17 -12.73 -6.48
CA SER A 41 21.53 -12.80 -7.00
C SER A 41 21.73 -11.67 -8.01
N HIS A 42 22.76 -10.86 -7.77
CA HIS A 42 23.27 -9.84 -8.69
C HIS A 42 23.64 -10.53 -10.01
N ASN A 43 22.72 -10.57 -10.97
CA ASN A 43 23.02 -10.94 -12.35
C ASN A 43 22.97 -9.67 -13.21
N PRO A 44 24.12 -9.02 -13.47
CA PRO A 44 24.18 -7.73 -14.14
C PRO A 44 23.96 -7.79 -15.66
N GLN A 45 23.61 -8.95 -16.24
CA GLN A 45 23.58 -9.13 -17.70
C GLN A 45 22.20 -9.10 -18.36
N TYR A 46 21.09 -8.94 -17.62
CA TYR A 46 19.76 -8.94 -18.24
C TYR A 46 19.22 -7.56 -18.69
N ASN A 47 19.92 -6.46 -18.41
CA ASN A 47 19.52 -5.09 -18.80
C ASN A 47 20.63 -4.30 -19.52
N ALA A 48 21.39 -4.95 -20.41
CA ALA A 48 22.48 -4.33 -21.16
C ALA A 48 22.00 -3.41 -22.32
N ARG A 49 21.19 -2.37 -22.03
CA ARG A 49 20.86 -1.31 -23.00
C ARG A 49 20.92 0.13 -22.49
N TYR A 50 21.53 0.41 -21.33
CA TYR A 50 21.94 1.77 -20.99
C TYR A 50 23.27 1.76 -20.23
N PRO A 51 24.26 2.60 -20.60
CA PRO A 51 25.56 2.63 -19.96
C PRO A 51 25.47 3.33 -18.61
N HIS A 52 25.87 2.64 -17.53
CA HIS A 52 26.14 3.23 -16.23
C HIS A 52 27.65 3.46 -16.07
N PRO A 53 28.11 4.59 -15.51
CA PRO A 53 29.40 4.66 -14.85
C PRO A 53 29.27 4.04 -13.45
N SER A 54 30.11 3.05 -13.18
CA SER A 54 30.36 2.44 -11.89
C SER A 54 30.94 3.43 -10.89
N ASN A 55 30.59 3.32 -9.60
CA ASN A 55 31.54 3.28 -8.48
C ASN A 55 30.86 2.89 -7.16
N ILE A 56 31.52 1.97 -6.44
CA ILE A 56 31.24 1.48 -5.09
C ILE A 56 32.03 2.34 -4.10
N VAL A 57 31.44 2.81 -2.99
CA VAL A 57 32.14 2.98 -1.68
C VAL A 57 31.12 2.91 -0.52
N ASN A 58 31.45 2.09 0.49
CA ASN A 58 30.84 2.03 1.82
C ASN A 58 31.31 3.21 2.70
N ASP A 59 30.41 3.93 3.39
CA ASP A 59 30.54 4.22 4.82
C ASP A 59 29.30 4.97 5.38
N PHE A 60 28.83 4.54 6.55
CA PHE A 60 27.67 5.09 7.26
C PHE A 60 28.14 6.10 8.32
N SER A 61 28.22 7.38 7.97
CA SER A 61 28.09 8.47 8.95
C SER A 61 27.90 9.81 8.21
N ASN A 62 26.95 10.62 8.67
CA ASN A 62 26.52 11.92 8.11
C ASN A 62 25.56 11.85 6.92
N TYR A 63 24.29 11.54 7.22
CA TYR A 63 23.19 11.56 6.26
C TYR A 63 22.73 13.00 5.98
N TYR A 64 23.39 13.66 5.02
CA TYR A 64 22.85 14.81 4.28
C TYR A 64 22.39 14.31 2.91
N PRO A 65 21.09 14.20 2.59
CA PRO A 65 20.65 13.63 1.33
C PRO A 65 20.76 14.68 0.21
N TYR A 66 21.96 14.80 -0.36
CA TYR A 66 22.18 15.28 -1.72
C TYR A 66 22.01 14.09 -2.68
N TYR A 67 20.77 13.76 -3.06
CA TYR A 67 20.49 13.01 -4.29
C TYR A 67 19.15 13.44 -4.86
N GLN A 68 19.15 14.66 -5.41
CA GLN A 68 18.36 14.97 -6.60
C GLN A 68 18.90 14.11 -7.75
N ASN A 69 18.14 13.11 -8.16
CA ASN A 69 18.00 12.61 -9.53
C ASN A 69 17.30 11.26 -9.41
N TYR A 70 15.98 11.30 -9.42
CA TYR A 70 15.00 10.35 -9.96
C TYR A 70 13.62 10.68 -9.34
N ALA A 71 13.26 11.96 -9.43
CA ALA A 71 11.88 12.40 -9.48
C ALA A 71 11.64 12.81 -10.92
N TYR A 72 11.07 11.93 -11.72
CA TYR A 72 10.46 12.31 -13.00
C TYR A 72 9.06 11.68 -12.98
N PRO A 73 8.00 12.48 -13.10
CA PRO A 73 7.85 13.34 -14.28
C PRO A 73 7.26 14.75 -14.03
N SER A 74 7.98 15.79 -14.49
CA SER A 74 7.35 16.85 -15.31
C SER A 74 8.34 17.68 -16.13
N SER A 75 9.19 17.03 -16.90
CA SER A 75 9.71 17.61 -18.15
C SER A 75 10.59 16.56 -18.80
N ASN A 76 10.09 15.92 -19.84
CA ASN A 76 10.98 15.34 -20.84
C ASN A 76 11.20 16.39 -21.92
N GLN A 77 12.48 16.58 -22.21
CA GLN A 77 13.10 16.98 -23.47
C GLN A 77 13.28 18.47 -23.78
N LYS A 78 14.57 18.76 -24.05
CA LYS A 78 15.22 20.02 -24.46
C LYS A 78 15.45 21.01 -23.33
N ASN A 79 16.59 20.87 -22.66
CA ASN A 79 17.54 21.95 -22.37
C ASN A 79 18.69 21.36 -21.53
N TYR A 80 19.42 20.43 -22.13
CA TYR A 80 20.73 20.01 -21.62
C TYR A 80 21.76 20.66 -22.54
N ILE A 81 22.17 21.87 -22.17
CA ILE A 81 23.43 22.57 -22.46
C ILE A 81 23.21 23.96 -21.82
N ASP A 82 24.19 24.39 -21.02
CA ASP A 82 24.29 25.69 -20.31
C ASP A 82 23.87 25.72 -18.82
N ASN A 83 24.83 25.31 -17.98
CA ASN A 83 25.27 25.91 -16.72
C ASN A 83 24.33 26.91 -16.00
N ILE A 84 23.26 26.43 -15.37
CA ILE A 84 22.58 27.17 -14.29
C ILE A 84 22.37 26.22 -13.09
N PRO A 85 22.71 26.63 -11.85
CA PRO A 85 22.44 25.82 -10.67
C PRO A 85 20.93 25.54 -10.59
N ILE A 86 20.56 24.27 -10.63
CA ILE A 86 19.17 23.82 -10.63
C ILE A 86 18.52 24.26 -9.33
N ASN A 87 17.54 25.15 -9.43
CA ASN A 87 16.63 25.49 -8.34
C ASN A 87 16.08 24.20 -7.75
N SER A 88 16.45 23.86 -6.51
CA SER A 88 15.73 22.87 -5.73
C SER A 88 14.29 23.33 -5.62
N GLU A 89 13.35 22.66 -6.30
CA GLU A 89 11.94 22.95 -6.13
C GLU A 89 11.59 22.78 -4.65
N ILE A 90 11.29 23.91 -3.99
CA ILE A 90 10.94 23.95 -2.57
C ILE A 90 9.59 23.23 -2.42
N PHE A 91 9.54 22.10 -1.72
CA PHE A 91 8.25 21.48 -1.41
C PHE A 91 7.50 22.35 -0.39
N ARG A 92 6.22 22.61 -0.67
CA ARG A 92 5.35 23.30 0.27
C ARG A 92 5.08 22.36 1.45
N ASN A 93 5.37 22.81 2.67
CA ASN A 93 4.93 22.10 3.86
C ASN A 93 3.40 22.20 3.98
N ILE A 94 2.76 21.05 4.17
CA ILE A 94 1.31 20.94 4.37
C ILE A 94 1.05 20.47 5.81
N ASN A 95 0.21 21.21 6.53
CA ASN A 95 -0.15 20.90 7.91
C ASN A 95 -1.30 19.89 7.94
N VAL A 96 -1.01 18.66 7.54
CA VAL A 96 -1.97 17.54 7.52
C VAL A 96 -1.40 16.40 8.36
N SER A 97 -2.22 15.81 9.22
CA SER A 97 -1.83 14.65 10.03
C SER A 97 -1.21 13.56 9.16
N TYR A 98 -0.13 12.95 9.66
CA TYR A 98 0.62 11.86 9.01
C TYR A 98 1.29 12.19 7.67
N SER A 99 1.16 13.42 7.14
CA SER A 99 1.78 13.82 5.87
C SER A 99 3.29 13.61 5.84
N ASN A 100 3.98 13.92 6.95
CA ASN A 100 5.42 13.68 7.06
C ASN A 100 5.79 12.19 6.98
N LEU A 101 5.01 11.33 7.63
CA LEU A 101 5.21 9.88 7.58
C LEU A 101 5.05 9.35 6.15
N PHE A 102 4.01 9.78 5.44
CA PHE A 102 3.80 9.38 4.04
C PHE A 102 4.91 9.89 3.12
N ARG A 103 5.39 11.13 3.30
CA ARG A 103 6.54 11.64 2.55
C ARG A 103 7.78 10.79 2.78
N THR A 104 8.14 10.58 4.04
CA THR A 104 9.32 9.78 4.43
C THR A 104 9.25 8.36 3.86
N ILE A 105 8.09 7.70 3.93
CA ILE A 105 7.91 6.35 3.37
C ILE A 105 7.99 6.38 1.84
N SER A 106 7.42 7.40 1.20
CA SER A 106 7.52 7.54 -0.26
C SER A 106 8.94 7.78 -0.74
N ASP A 107 9.73 8.54 0.02
CA ASP A 107 11.14 8.80 -0.30
C ASP A 107 11.96 7.53 -0.14
N TYR A 108 11.71 6.78 0.95
CA TYR A 108 12.29 5.45 1.14
C TYR A 108 11.91 4.49 0.01
N ALA A 109 10.63 4.45 -0.39
CA ALA A 109 10.15 3.59 -1.47
C ALA A 109 10.87 3.92 -2.79
N ALA A 110 10.98 5.20 -3.14
CA ALA A 110 11.67 5.66 -4.33
C ALA A 110 13.16 5.28 -4.30
N ALA A 111 13.84 5.48 -3.17
CA ALA A 111 15.25 5.11 -3.00
C ALA A 111 15.50 3.60 -3.15
N ASN A 112 14.47 2.78 -2.93
CA ASN A 112 14.54 1.31 -3.00
C ASN A 112 13.84 0.72 -4.24
N ASN A 113 13.63 1.52 -5.29
CA ASN A 113 13.05 1.10 -6.57
C ASN A 113 11.60 0.56 -6.48
N PHE A 114 10.82 1.04 -5.51
CA PHE A 114 9.38 0.83 -5.44
C PHE A 114 8.63 1.99 -6.11
N ALA A 115 7.44 1.72 -6.63
CA ALA A 115 6.57 2.75 -7.23
C ALA A 115 6.05 3.76 -6.21
N GLY A 116 5.95 3.36 -4.95
CA GLY A 116 5.48 4.18 -3.85
C GLY A 116 5.34 3.35 -2.58
N GLY A 117 4.94 4.00 -1.48
CA GLY A 117 4.69 3.29 -0.24
C GLY A 117 3.78 4.05 0.71
N LEU A 118 3.16 3.32 1.63
CA LEU A 118 2.28 3.86 2.66
C LEU A 118 2.47 3.14 4.00
N PRO A 119 2.22 3.81 5.13
CA PRO A 119 2.23 3.17 6.44
C PRO A 119 0.99 2.28 6.62
N THR A 120 1.17 1.15 7.30
CA THR A 120 0.05 0.36 7.86
C THR A 120 -0.43 0.88 9.21
N PHE A 121 0.35 1.80 9.80
CA PHE A 121 0.19 2.32 11.17
C PHE A 121 0.39 1.30 12.29
N TRP A 122 0.84 0.07 12.00
CA TRP A 122 1.40 -0.79 13.04
C TRP A 122 2.79 -0.26 13.43
N ILE A 123 2.92 0.10 14.71
CA ILE A 123 4.12 0.75 15.25
C ILE A 123 4.65 -0.12 16.38
N GLU A 124 5.94 -0.44 16.30
CA GLU A 124 6.70 -1.01 17.41
C GLU A 124 7.64 0.06 17.94
N LYS A 125 7.38 0.52 19.17
CA LYS A 125 8.23 1.48 19.86
C LYS A 125 9.32 0.72 20.59
N ASP A 126 10.57 1.06 20.30
CA ASP A 126 11.70 0.61 21.11
C ASP A 126 11.76 1.51 22.36
N PRO A 127 11.57 0.99 23.58
CA PRO A 127 11.59 1.80 24.80
C PRO A 127 12.97 2.43 25.08
N HIS A 128 14.03 1.97 24.41
CA HIS A 128 15.40 2.46 24.57
C HIS A 128 15.89 3.30 23.39
N SER A 129 15.03 3.60 22.41
CA SER A 129 15.42 4.35 21.22
C SER A 129 14.38 5.43 20.90
N PRO A 130 14.81 6.61 20.43
CA PRO A 130 13.87 7.65 19.98
C PRO A 130 13.14 7.26 18.69
N TYR A 131 13.52 6.16 18.06
CA TYR A 131 12.96 5.70 16.81
C TYR A 131 11.81 4.72 17.01
N SER A 132 10.84 4.78 16.12
CA SER A 132 9.75 3.82 16.02
C SER A 132 9.90 2.99 14.73
N TYR A 133 9.62 1.70 14.83
CA TYR A 133 9.54 0.83 13.66
C TYR A 133 8.11 0.84 13.13
N TYR A 134 7.97 1.13 11.85
CA TYR A 134 6.67 1.15 11.18
C TYR A 134 6.58 -0.05 10.24
N GLU A 135 5.47 -0.79 10.30
CA GLU A 135 5.12 -1.68 9.20
C GLU A 135 4.62 -0.84 8.02
N VAL A 136 5.23 -1.03 6.86
CA VAL A 136 4.96 -0.29 5.62
C VAL A 136 4.61 -1.22 4.48
N ILE A 137 3.82 -0.71 3.56
CA ILE A 137 3.49 -1.35 2.29
C ILE A 137 4.28 -0.62 1.21
N LEU A 138 5.06 -1.37 0.43
CA LEU A 138 5.83 -0.86 -0.70
C LEU A 138 5.27 -1.44 -1.99
N ILE A 139 4.92 -0.58 -2.95
CA ILE A 139 4.30 -0.98 -4.22
C ILE A 139 5.38 -1.40 -5.20
N ASN A 140 5.30 -2.64 -5.70
CA ASN A 140 6.24 -3.12 -6.70
C ASN A 140 6.09 -2.34 -8.02
N PRO A 141 7.18 -2.00 -8.73
CA PRO A 141 7.15 -1.08 -9.88
C PRO A 141 6.32 -1.56 -11.07
N GLN A 142 5.97 -2.84 -11.13
CA GLN A 142 5.11 -3.43 -12.17
C GLN A 142 3.60 -3.18 -11.93
N TYR A 143 3.23 -2.64 -10.75
CA TYR A 143 1.84 -2.51 -10.28
C TYR A 143 1.46 -1.08 -9.92
N GLY A 144 2.39 -0.14 -10.06
CA GLY A 144 2.10 1.27 -9.87
C GLY A 144 3.17 2.16 -10.43
N VAL A 145 2.93 3.47 -10.34
CA VAL A 145 3.87 4.49 -10.80
C VAL A 145 3.76 5.73 -9.91
N LYS A 146 4.92 6.35 -9.63
CA LYS A 146 4.98 7.68 -9.03
C LYS A 146 4.63 8.72 -10.09
N ASP A 147 3.71 9.62 -9.77
CA ASP A 147 3.27 10.67 -10.69
C ASP A 147 2.86 11.93 -9.93
N ASP A 148 2.59 13.01 -10.67
CA ASP A 148 2.03 14.25 -10.16
C ASP A 148 0.60 14.46 -10.67
N LEU A 149 -0.33 14.72 -9.75
CA LEU A 149 -1.65 15.26 -10.10
C LEU A 149 -1.62 16.78 -10.11
N LYS A 150 -2.34 17.36 -11.07
CA LYS A 150 -2.62 18.79 -11.12
C LYS A 150 -3.98 19.07 -10.51
N ASP A 151 -4.14 20.30 -10.02
CA ASP A 151 -5.44 20.87 -9.62
C ASP A 151 -6.18 20.05 -8.53
N LEU A 152 -5.45 19.25 -7.76
CA LEU A 152 -5.94 18.69 -6.50
C LEU A 152 -6.05 19.82 -5.47
N ASP A 153 -6.93 19.71 -4.49
CA ASP A 153 -7.02 20.69 -3.39
C ASP A 153 -5.66 20.82 -2.67
N PRO A 154 -4.99 22.00 -2.72
CA PRO A 154 -3.70 22.25 -2.08
C PRO A 154 -3.70 22.29 -0.58
N SER A 155 -4.88 22.42 0.03
CA SER A 155 -5.00 22.60 1.47
C SER A 155 -6.08 21.66 2.02
N PRO A 156 -5.90 20.33 1.86
CA PRO A 156 -6.88 19.38 2.34
C PRO A 156 -7.04 19.56 3.85
N LYS A 157 -8.29 19.76 4.29
CA LYS A 157 -8.59 20.04 5.70
C LYS A 157 -8.24 18.87 6.63
N ASN A 158 -8.23 17.64 6.11
CA ASN A 158 -7.83 16.45 6.86
C ASN A 158 -7.21 15.37 5.95
N PHE A 159 -6.56 14.41 6.60
CA PHE A 159 -5.85 13.30 5.97
C PHE A 159 -6.75 12.44 5.07
N ALA A 160 -7.90 11.98 5.60
CA ALA A 160 -8.88 11.19 4.87
C ALA A 160 -9.38 11.85 3.57
N VAL A 161 -9.67 13.15 3.60
CA VAL A 161 -10.12 13.91 2.43
C VAL A 161 -9.05 13.92 1.35
N HIS A 162 -7.77 14.05 1.72
CA HIS A 162 -6.69 14.06 0.73
C HIS A 162 -6.55 12.72 0.01
N ILE A 163 -6.55 11.61 0.76
CA ILE A 163 -6.51 10.27 0.18
C ILE A 163 -7.73 10.04 -0.72
N ARG A 164 -8.92 10.41 -0.26
CA ARG A 164 -10.16 10.27 -1.03
C ARG A 164 -10.12 11.07 -2.33
N ASN A 165 -9.64 12.31 -2.30
CA ASN A 165 -9.56 13.15 -3.50
C ASN A 165 -8.62 12.56 -4.54
N VAL A 166 -7.43 12.08 -4.11
CA VAL A 166 -6.51 11.39 -5.01
C VAL A 166 -7.14 10.12 -5.59
N ASN A 167 -7.76 9.29 -4.74
CA ASN A 167 -8.41 8.06 -5.20
C ASN A 167 -9.56 8.34 -6.17
N ASN A 168 -10.36 9.38 -5.95
CA ASN A 168 -11.46 9.75 -6.85
C ASN A 168 -10.93 10.15 -8.23
N VAL A 169 -9.96 11.07 -8.28
CA VAL A 169 -9.36 11.53 -9.55
C VAL A 169 -8.72 10.38 -10.31
N LEU A 170 -7.97 9.51 -9.61
CA LEU A 170 -7.34 8.35 -10.24
C LEU A 170 -8.33 7.25 -10.62
N GLY A 171 -9.42 7.10 -9.86
CA GLY A 171 -10.44 6.09 -10.09
C GLY A 171 -11.39 6.39 -11.24
N GLU A 172 -11.42 7.64 -11.73
CA GLU A 172 -12.14 8.05 -12.94
C GLU A 172 -11.38 7.68 -14.23
N ASP A 173 -10.07 7.43 -14.12
CA ASP A 173 -9.23 7.02 -15.24
C ASP A 173 -9.16 5.48 -15.33
N PRO A 174 -9.69 4.86 -16.41
CA PRO A 174 -9.77 3.40 -16.52
C PRO A 174 -8.40 2.71 -16.57
N ARG A 175 -7.31 3.47 -16.74
CA ARG A 175 -5.94 2.94 -16.70
C ARG A 175 -5.46 2.64 -15.28
N TYR A 176 -6.21 3.02 -14.25
CA TYR A 176 -5.79 2.89 -12.87
C TYR A 176 -6.88 2.27 -12.00
N LEU A 177 -6.45 1.48 -11.01
CA LEU A 177 -7.31 0.98 -9.94
C LEU A 177 -7.75 2.12 -9.00
N GLY A 178 -6.85 3.08 -8.82
CA GLY A 178 -6.92 4.17 -7.85
C GLY A 178 -5.51 4.61 -7.48
N GLY A 179 -5.33 5.07 -6.25
CA GLY A 179 -4.01 5.42 -5.74
C GLY A 179 -4.06 6.18 -4.42
N PHE A 180 -2.91 6.70 -4.01
CA PHE A 180 -2.78 7.45 -2.77
C PHE A 180 -1.75 8.58 -2.89
N PRO A 181 -1.92 9.68 -2.14
CA PRO A 181 -0.94 10.77 -2.10
C PRO A 181 0.37 10.32 -1.45
N ASN A 182 1.49 10.83 -1.95
CA ASN A 182 2.76 10.78 -1.24
C ASN A 182 3.04 12.06 -0.42
N PHE A 183 2.09 13.00 -0.41
CA PHE A 183 2.10 14.25 0.37
C PHE A 183 3.26 15.22 0.03
N HIS A 184 3.96 15.01 -1.09
CA HIS A 184 4.80 16.03 -1.70
C HIS A 184 3.93 17.01 -2.47
N VAL A 185 4.12 18.30 -2.22
CA VAL A 185 3.38 19.38 -2.90
C VAL A 185 4.39 20.37 -3.43
N SER A 186 4.31 20.68 -4.72
CA SER A 186 5.15 21.72 -5.35
C SER A 186 5.05 23.06 -4.60
N SER A 187 6.08 23.90 -4.70
CA SER A 187 6.10 25.25 -4.12
C SER A 187 4.88 26.08 -4.51
N SER A 188 4.44 25.96 -5.77
CA SER A 188 3.28 26.67 -6.29
C SER A 188 1.95 26.14 -5.75
N GLY A 189 1.94 24.95 -5.14
CA GLY A 189 0.72 24.27 -4.71
C GLY A 189 -0.10 23.65 -5.84
N ASN A 190 0.41 23.58 -7.07
CA ASN A 190 -0.38 23.14 -8.23
C ASN A 190 -0.11 21.68 -8.64
N ARG A 191 0.96 21.08 -8.13
CA ARG A 191 1.31 19.67 -8.34
C ARG A 191 1.38 18.93 -7.02
N PHE A 192 0.80 17.73 -7.02
CA PHE A 192 0.69 16.83 -5.88
C PHE A 192 1.27 15.49 -6.24
N GLY A 193 2.29 15.07 -5.51
CA GLY A 193 2.86 13.77 -5.68
C GLY A 193 1.88 12.69 -5.24
N VAL A 194 1.74 11.67 -6.09
CA VAL A 194 0.88 10.51 -5.86
C VAL A 194 1.59 9.23 -6.26
N THR A 195 1.07 8.11 -5.75
CA THR A 195 1.31 6.78 -6.32
C THR A 195 0.02 6.33 -6.99
N ARG A 196 0.08 6.10 -8.30
CA ARG A 196 -1.02 5.49 -9.06
C ARG A 196 -0.88 3.98 -9.02
N LEU A 197 -1.99 3.26 -8.87
CA LEU A 197 -2.01 1.80 -8.90
C LEU A 197 -2.60 1.34 -10.24
N PHE A 198 -1.93 0.41 -10.90
CA PHE A 198 -2.46 -0.21 -12.11
C PHE A 198 -3.60 -1.18 -11.79
N PRO A 199 -4.49 -1.51 -12.74
CA PRO A 199 -5.65 -2.36 -12.49
C PRO A 199 -5.30 -3.77 -11.99
N ASN A 200 -4.11 -4.28 -12.35
CA ASN A 200 -3.59 -5.57 -11.91
C ASN A 200 -2.95 -5.55 -10.51
N ALA A 201 -2.89 -4.40 -9.82
CA ALA A 201 -2.33 -4.29 -8.48
C ALA A 201 -3.20 -4.94 -7.40
N GLY A 202 -4.51 -5.06 -7.64
CA GLY A 202 -5.46 -5.45 -6.63
C GLY A 202 -6.90 -5.29 -7.06
N ILE A 203 -7.79 -5.30 -6.07
CA ILE A 203 -9.22 -5.06 -6.26
C ILE A 203 -9.68 -3.87 -5.43
N LYS A 204 -10.67 -3.14 -5.96
CA LYS A 204 -11.35 -2.05 -5.27
C LYS A 204 -12.79 -2.46 -5.03
N LYS A 205 -13.26 -2.43 -3.79
CA LYS A 205 -14.65 -2.81 -3.45
C LYS A 205 -15.16 -2.10 -2.21
N PHE A 206 -16.48 -2.05 -2.07
CA PHE A 206 -17.11 -1.70 -0.80
C PHE A 206 -17.13 -2.92 0.14
N VAL A 207 -16.91 -2.67 1.42
CA VAL A 207 -16.98 -3.64 2.51
C VAL A 207 -17.87 -3.12 3.62
N LEU A 208 -18.50 -4.01 4.37
CA LEU A 208 -19.42 -3.69 5.45
C LEU A 208 -18.67 -3.28 6.71
N ASP A 209 -19.07 -2.16 7.31
CA ASP A 209 -18.43 -1.61 8.50
C ASP A 209 -18.45 -2.62 9.65
N TYR A 210 -19.62 -3.19 9.93
CA TYR A 210 -19.78 -4.14 11.03
C TYR A 210 -19.23 -5.53 10.71
N GLU A 211 -19.63 -6.12 9.58
CA GLU A 211 -19.33 -7.53 9.28
C GLU A 211 -17.90 -7.76 8.78
N ASP A 212 -17.38 -6.87 7.92
CA ASP A 212 -16.05 -7.02 7.34
C ASP A 212 -14.97 -6.35 8.19
N LEU A 213 -15.25 -5.15 8.72
CA LEU A 213 -14.25 -4.32 9.41
C LEU A 213 -14.39 -4.33 10.95
N GLY A 214 -15.50 -4.81 11.51
CA GLY A 214 -15.75 -4.82 12.94
C GLY A 214 -15.89 -3.42 13.56
N ILE A 215 -16.41 -2.47 12.79
CA ILE A 215 -16.65 -1.08 13.17
C ILE A 215 -18.06 -0.97 13.75
N ILE A 216 -18.13 -0.58 15.03
CA ILE A 216 -19.38 -0.38 15.77
C ILE A 216 -19.64 1.08 16.15
N GLU A 217 -18.59 1.90 16.12
CA GLU A 217 -18.58 3.32 16.48
C GLU A 217 -17.63 4.08 15.55
N PRO A 218 -17.75 5.42 15.45
CA PRO A 218 -16.77 6.24 14.72
C PRO A 218 -15.35 5.96 15.20
N GLU A 219 -14.43 5.71 14.26
CA GLU A 219 -13.03 5.44 14.56
C GLU A 219 -12.09 6.47 13.94
N THR A 220 -10.83 6.45 14.37
CA THR A 220 -9.80 7.29 13.79
C THR A 220 -9.36 6.76 12.43
N ASP A 221 -8.89 7.66 11.55
CA ASP A 221 -8.33 7.28 10.24
C ASP A 221 -7.24 6.21 10.38
N GLU A 222 -6.41 6.29 11.44
CA GLU A 222 -5.38 5.32 11.76
C GLU A 222 -5.95 3.92 12.05
N ASN A 223 -7.01 3.83 12.86
CA ASN A 223 -7.62 2.55 13.20
C ASN A 223 -8.31 1.94 11.97
N LEU A 224 -8.95 2.76 11.13
CA LEU A 224 -9.52 2.29 9.87
C LEU A 224 -8.44 1.71 8.94
N MET A 225 -7.29 2.39 8.82
CA MET A 225 -6.15 1.86 8.06
C MET A 225 -5.73 0.48 8.58
N LYS A 226 -5.61 0.29 9.91
CA LYS A 226 -5.25 -0.99 10.53
C LYS A 226 -6.29 -2.08 10.29
N ARG A 227 -7.58 -1.76 10.43
CA ARG A 227 -8.69 -2.71 10.21
C ARG A 227 -8.71 -3.20 8.78
N VAL A 228 -8.52 -2.31 7.81
CA VAL A 228 -8.45 -2.71 6.40
C VAL A 228 -7.24 -3.60 6.13
N GLN A 229 -6.10 -3.43 6.83
CA GLN A 229 -5.00 -4.40 6.74
C GLN A 229 -5.40 -5.79 7.25
N ILE A 230 -6.05 -5.85 8.42
CA ILE A 230 -6.50 -7.11 9.02
C ILE A 230 -7.48 -7.80 8.07
N TYR A 231 -8.44 -7.05 7.54
CA TYR A 231 -9.39 -7.54 6.56
C TYR A 231 -8.71 -8.04 5.28
N ALA A 232 -7.79 -7.27 4.70
CA ALA A 232 -7.06 -7.69 3.51
C ALA A 232 -6.35 -9.03 3.73
N LYS A 233 -5.64 -9.17 4.86
CA LYS A 233 -4.96 -10.41 5.24
C LYS A 233 -5.95 -11.57 5.43
N SER A 234 -7.11 -11.36 6.05
CA SER A 234 -8.13 -12.40 6.22
C SER A 234 -8.77 -12.86 4.89
N GLN A 235 -8.77 -11.98 3.89
CA GLN A 235 -9.25 -12.27 2.54
C GLN A 235 -8.16 -12.83 1.59
N GLY A 236 -6.96 -13.13 2.09
CA GLY A 236 -5.87 -13.70 1.29
C GLY A 236 -5.07 -12.68 0.46
N PHE A 237 -5.25 -11.39 0.69
CA PHE A 237 -4.43 -10.33 0.12
C PHE A 237 -3.22 -10.03 1.02
N SER A 238 -2.14 -9.48 0.47
CA SER A 238 -0.95 -9.16 1.27
C SER A 238 -1.10 -7.86 2.05
N ALA A 239 -1.91 -6.93 1.55
CA ALA A 239 -2.17 -5.65 2.18
C ALA A 239 -3.46 -5.03 1.65
N GLY A 240 -3.95 -3.96 2.27
CA GLY A 240 -5.04 -3.15 1.72
C GLY A 240 -5.14 -1.80 2.42
N PHE A 241 -5.89 -0.84 1.87
CA PHE A 241 -6.10 0.45 2.54
C PHE A 241 -7.48 1.04 2.19
N PRO A 242 -8.08 1.82 3.12
CA PRO A 242 -9.30 2.56 2.83
C PRO A 242 -9.02 3.67 1.81
N THR A 243 -9.95 3.83 0.87
CA THR A 243 -9.99 5.01 -0.01
C THR A 243 -10.62 6.23 0.67
N PHE A 244 -11.17 6.04 1.88
CA PHE A 244 -11.98 6.99 2.65
C PHE A 244 -13.27 7.45 1.95
N ARG A 245 -13.65 6.81 0.84
CA ARG A 245 -15.01 6.86 0.32
C ARG A 245 -15.89 5.92 1.14
N HIS A 246 -17.09 6.38 1.50
CA HIS A 246 -18.03 5.61 2.30
C HIS A 246 -19.45 5.73 1.75
N LYS A 247 -20.28 4.75 2.11
CA LYS A 247 -21.74 4.74 2.02
C LYS A 247 -22.28 4.42 3.42
N PRO A 248 -23.58 4.58 3.70
CA PRO A 248 -24.13 4.16 4.99
C PRO A 248 -23.74 2.70 5.32
N GLY A 249 -22.96 2.52 6.39
CA GLY A 249 -22.49 1.21 6.86
C GLY A 249 -21.43 0.53 5.99
N GLN A 250 -20.75 1.25 5.09
CA GLN A 250 -19.72 0.68 4.22
C GLN A 250 -18.56 1.63 3.94
N HIS A 251 -17.35 1.07 3.86
CA HIS A 251 -16.16 1.75 3.34
C HIS A 251 -15.69 1.13 2.01
N GLU A 252 -15.23 1.97 1.09
CA GLU A 252 -14.51 1.50 -0.10
C GLU A 252 -13.04 1.29 0.23
N VAL A 253 -12.54 0.10 -0.08
CA VAL A 253 -11.18 -0.35 0.20
C VAL A 253 -10.49 -0.78 -1.09
N ILE A 254 -9.16 -0.67 -1.11
CA ILE A 254 -8.30 -1.31 -2.09
C ILE A 254 -7.56 -2.45 -1.40
N LEU A 255 -7.68 -3.67 -1.94
CA LEU A 255 -6.96 -4.87 -1.47
C LEU A 255 -5.90 -5.25 -2.50
N LEU A 256 -4.66 -5.42 -2.06
CA LEU A 256 -3.47 -5.53 -2.93
C LEU A 256 -3.00 -6.98 -3.01
N HIS A 257 -2.80 -7.46 -4.24
CA HIS A 257 -2.31 -8.82 -4.47
C HIS A 257 -0.89 -9.03 -3.92
N SER A 258 -0.54 -10.28 -3.64
CA SER A 258 0.74 -10.62 -3.02
C SER A 258 1.97 -10.31 -3.87
N ASN A 259 1.83 -10.37 -5.19
CA ASN A 259 2.85 -9.95 -6.15
C ASN A 259 2.93 -8.43 -6.33
N ALA A 260 1.89 -7.68 -5.95
CA ALA A 260 1.82 -6.25 -6.15
C ALA A 260 2.59 -5.44 -5.08
N VAL A 261 2.82 -6.05 -3.91
CA VAL A 261 3.39 -5.33 -2.77
C VAL A 261 4.45 -6.14 -2.03
N THR A 262 5.32 -5.40 -1.35
CA THR A 262 6.19 -5.91 -0.31
C THR A 262 5.83 -5.25 1.02
N VAL A 263 5.52 -6.04 2.05
CA VAL A 263 5.28 -5.53 3.41
C VAL A 263 6.56 -5.68 4.22
N ARG A 264 7.02 -4.59 4.85
CA ARG A 264 8.27 -4.57 5.63
C ARG A 264 8.09 -3.82 6.94
N ARG A 265 8.99 -4.08 7.90
CA ARG A 265 9.19 -3.22 9.06
C ARG A 265 10.42 -2.38 8.82
N GLU A 266 10.26 -1.07 8.85
CA GLU A 266 11.32 -0.13 8.57
C GLU A 266 11.41 0.93 9.67
N LYS A 267 12.64 1.40 9.91
CA LYS A 267 12.94 2.39 10.93
C LYS A 267 12.91 3.77 10.30
N PHE A 268 12.03 4.64 10.78
CA PHE A 268 11.95 6.03 10.30
C PHE A 268 12.27 7.03 11.42
N PRO A 269 13.07 8.07 11.14
CA PRO A 269 13.21 9.23 12.02
C PRO A 269 11.98 10.12 11.82
N LEU A 270 11.07 10.15 12.78
CA LEU A 270 9.86 11.01 12.76
C LEU A 270 9.82 11.92 13.97
#